data_AF-A0A4Q3CL71-F1
#
_entry.id   AF-A0A4Q3CL71-F1
#
_cell.length_a   1.000
_cell.length_b   1.000
_cell.length_c   1.000
_cell.angle_alpha   90.00
_cell.angle_beta   90.00
_cell.angle_gamma   90.00
#
_symmetry.space_group_name_H-M   'P 1'
#
loop_
_entity.id
_entity.type
_entity.pdbx_description
1 polymer ?
#
loop_
_entity_poly.entity_id
_entity_poly.type
_entity_poly.pdbx_seq_one_letter_code
_entity_poly.pdbx_strand_id
1 'polypeptide(L)'
;MQFTTDIFISYAHIDDEALIENQKGWISDFHRALDIRLAQLLGRRPIIWRDQALQGNHVFDKQIIDQFSNVAIMLSILTPRYARSEWCVREVNEFYEACQQNIGFNINNTARVFKIIKTPVRIDMHPEKIQNVLGYEFYSTDPATGRTKELSQTFGQHIETAYWDKLDDLAHDICAFLENIEYPQSGSVKIPSAAGTAVVPKEEGKIFLCESSYDTQEFRDSLKRELQGYGYQIYPDKQLPLMASPLKDSVIQYLDNSKLAIHLVGENYGIVPEGAQKSIVEIQNDLASSYSAATSMPRLIWVPENSAPVDDRQIAFVDKLSRGGDGVTGADLIKGNLEEFKSIVIDKLNAMKQKEAAKKPEPVAEADSDGGESASKVIYLICDMQDLEAIQPLEDYLFDNGYEV
;
A
#
# COMPACT_ATOMS: atom_id res chain seq x y z
N MET A 1 -17.21 -14.86 -16.60
CA MET A 1 -17.04 -13.43 -16.29
C MET A 1 -18.38 -12.88 -15.84
N GLN A 2 -18.42 -12.27 -14.65
CA GLN A 2 -19.64 -11.69 -14.07
C GLN A 2 -20.02 -10.33 -14.68
N PHE A 3 -19.04 -9.65 -15.30
CA PHE A 3 -19.18 -8.35 -15.98
C PHE A 3 -18.79 -8.50 -17.45
N THR A 4 -19.43 -7.74 -18.34
CA THR A 4 -19.07 -7.74 -19.78
C THR A 4 -18.01 -6.70 -20.10
N THR A 5 -17.81 -5.72 -19.23
CA THR A 5 -16.83 -4.65 -19.36
C THR A 5 -15.93 -4.68 -18.13
N ASP A 6 -14.61 -4.80 -18.34
CA ASP A 6 -13.66 -4.82 -17.23
C ASP A 6 -13.54 -3.43 -16.61
N ILE A 7 -13.41 -2.40 -17.46
CA ILE A 7 -13.07 -1.04 -17.01
C ILE A 7 -13.89 0.00 -17.78
N PHE A 8 -14.48 0.95 -17.05
CA PHE A 8 -14.97 2.20 -17.59
C PHE A 8 -14.05 3.36 -17.18
N ILE A 9 -13.63 4.20 -18.13
CA ILE A 9 -12.82 5.40 -17.85
C ILE A 9 -13.73 6.64 -17.93
N SER A 10 -13.94 7.26 -16.77
CA SER A 10 -14.63 8.55 -16.60
C SER A 10 -13.60 9.68 -16.54
N TYR A 11 -13.79 10.68 -17.40
CA TYR A 11 -12.89 11.84 -17.52
C TYR A 11 -13.66 13.05 -18.09
N ALA A 12 -13.11 14.26 -17.96
CA ALA A 12 -13.67 15.40 -18.66
C ALA A 12 -13.03 15.54 -20.05
N HIS A 13 -13.85 15.68 -21.11
CA HIS A 13 -13.36 15.61 -22.50
C HIS A 13 -12.22 16.57 -22.84
N ILE A 14 -12.24 17.80 -22.30
CA ILE A 14 -11.17 18.78 -22.52
C ILE A 14 -9.80 18.32 -22.01
N ASP A 15 -9.76 17.38 -21.05
CA ASP A 15 -8.52 16.80 -20.53
C ASP A 15 -7.87 15.82 -21.51
N ASP A 16 -8.56 15.44 -22.59
CA ASP A 16 -8.03 14.66 -23.72
C ASP A 16 -7.75 15.52 -24.96
N GLU A 17 -7.88 16.85 -24.86
CA GLU A 17 -7.42 17.74 -25.94
C GLU A 17 -5.90 17.88 -25.87
N ALA A 18 -5.22 17.60 -26.97
CA ALA A 18 -3.78 17.79 -27.07
C ALA A 18 -3.44 19.27 -27.26
N LEU A 19 -2.42 19.74 -26.55
CA LEU A 19 -1.90 21.11 -26.72
C LEU A 19 -1.21 21.32 -28.08
N ILE A 20 -0.72 20.24 -28.70
CA ILE A 20 -0.06 20.25 -30.00
C ILE A 20 -0.97 19.58 -31.01
N GLU A 21 -1.22 20.26 -32.13
CA GLU A 21 -2.01 19.72 -33.24
C GLU A 21 -1.45 18.37 -33.71
N ASN A 22 -2.34 17.44 -34.06
CA ASN A 22 -2.04 16.07 -34.51
C ASN A 22 -1.41 15.15 -33.45
N GLN A 23 -1.37 15.55 -32.18
CA GLN A 23 -1.07 14.64 -31.08
C GLN A 23 -2.34 14.11 -30.43
N LYS A 24 -2.22 12.95 -29.77
CA LYS A 24 -3.28 12.42 -28.91
C LYS A 24 -3.25 13.16 -27.56
N GLY A 25 -4.40 13.25 -26.92
CA GLY A 25 -4.49 13.76 -25.57
C GLY A 25 -4.00 12.76 -24.53
N TRP A 26 -3.86 13.25 -23.30
CA TRP A 26 -3.36 12.48 -22.18
C TRP A 26 -4.22 11.23 -21.90
N ILE A 27 -5.55 11.34 -22.01
CA ILE A 27 -6.48 10.25 -21.71
C ILE A 27 -6.37 9.15 -22.76
N SER A 28 -6.24 9.53 -24.02
CA SER A 28 -6.03 8.62 -25.15
C SER A 28 -4.72 7.83 -25.00
N ASP A 29 -3.64 8.51 -24.60
CA ASP A 29 -2.34 7.87 -24.38
C ASP A 29 -2.33 6.98 -23.14
N PHE A 30 -2.98 7.42 -22.05
CA PHE A 30 -3.18 6.64 -20.83
C PHE A 30 -3.99 5.37 -21.09
N HIS A 31 -5.14 5.47 -21.77
CA HIS A 31 -5.96 4.30 -22.10
C HIS A 31 -5.16 3.29 -22.92
N ARG A 32 -4.45 3.73 -23.98
CA ARG A 32 -3.62 2.83 -24.80
C ARG A 32 -2.57 2.11 -23.96
N ALA A 33 -1.86 2.85 -23.11
CA ALA A 33 -0.81 2.30 -22.27
C ALA A 33 -1.36 1.28 -21.26
N LEU A 34 -2.47 1.62 -20.60
CA LEU A 34 -3.13 0.75 -19.63
C LEU A 34 -3.68 -0.53 -20.29
N ASP A 35 -4.32 -0.43 -21.47
CA ASP A 35 -4.82 -1.58 -22.23
C ASP A 35 -3.69 -2.58 -22.54
N ILE A 36 -2.55 -2.08 -23.02
CA ILE A 36 -1.40 -2.91 -23.34
C ILE A 36 -0.85 -3.58 -22.08
N ARG A 37 -0.68 -2.81 -21.00
CA ARG A 37 -0.08 -3.32 -19.76
C ARG A 37 -0.97 -4.34 -19.08
N LEU A 38 -2.26 -4.05 -18.93
CA LEU A 38 -3.22 -5.01 -18.37
C LEU A 38 -3.31 -6.28 -19.20
N ALA A 39 -3.23 -6.19 -20.52
CA ALA A 39 -3.24 -7.38 -21.35
C ALA A 39 -2.01 -8.29 -21.16
N GLN A 40 -0.86 -7.70 -20.84
CA GLN A 40 0.34 -8.46 -20.48
C GLN A 40 0.16 -9.16 -19.13
N LEU A 41 -0.47 -8.51 -18.16
CA LEU A 41 -0.68 -9.05 -16.81
C LEU A 41 -1.79 -10.12 -16.78
N LEU A 42 -2.95 -9.83 -17.38
CA LEU A 42 -4.12 -10.71 -17.38
C LEU A 42 -4.00 -11.90 -18.34
N GLY A 43 -3.07 -11.87 -19.29
CA GLY A 43 -2.98 -12.86 -20.37
C GLY A 43 -4.12 -12.80 -21.40
N ARG A 44 -5.02 -11.81 -21.29
CA ARG A 44 -6.10 -11.50 -22.24
C ARG A 44 -6.22 -10.00 -22.42
N ARG A 45 -6.71 -9.54 -23.58
CA ARG A 45 -7.05 -8.11 -23.73
C ARG A 45 -8.21 -7.75 -22.79
N PRO A 46 -8.08 -6.71 -21.96
CA PRO A 46 -9.20 -6.21 -21.18
C PRO A 46 -10.23 -5.52 -22.08
N ILE A 47 -11.49 -5.49 -21.65
CA ILE A 47 -12.55 -4.72 -22.29
C ILE A 47 -12.63 -3.38 -21.57
N ILE A 48 -11.94 -2.38 -22.12
CA ILE A 48 -11.91 -1.02 -21.61
C ILE A 48 -12.81 -0.14 -22.47
N TRP A 49 -13.75 0.52 -21.81
CA TRP A 49 -14.64 1.49 -22.43
C TRP A 49 -14.37 2.88 -21.84
N ARG A 50 -14.46 3.91 -22.67
CA ARG A 50 -14.44 5.31 -22.28
C ARG A 50 -15.41 6.08 -23.14
N ASP A 51 -15.98 7.14 -22.60
CA ASP A 51 -16.83 8.01 -23.40
C ASP A 51 -16.00 8.82 -24.39
N GLN A 52 -16.30 8.70 -25.69
CA GLN A 52 -15.63 9.46 -26.75
C GLN A 52 -16.49 10.59 -27.32
N ALA A 53 -17.75 10.76 -26.87
CA ALA A 53 -18.66 11.70 -27.49
C ALA A 53 -19.85 12.09 -26.60
N LEU A 54 -19.67 13.12 -25.77
CA LEU A 54 -20.78 13.99 -25.34
C LEU A 54 -20.50 15.42 -25.79
N GLN A 55 -20.83 15.70 -27.06
CA GLN A 55 -21.24 17.06 -27.42
C GLN A 55 -22.61 17.32 -26.80
N GLY A 56 -22.71 18.41 -26.04
CA GLY A 56 -23.82 18.69 -25.12
C GLY A 56 -25.24 18.46 -25.68
N ASN A 57 -26.13 18.07 -24.76
CA ASN A 57 -27.58 17.96 -24.88
C ASN A 57 -28.19 16.78 -25.65
N HIS A 58 -27.62 15.57 -25.62
CA HIS A 58 -28.30 14.39 -26.20
C HIS A 58 -28.46 13.22 -25.23
N VAL A 59 -29.56 12.49 -25.44
CA VAL A 59 -30.18 11.38 -24.71
C VAL A 59 -29.31 10.10 -24.66
N PHE A 60 -27.99 10.25 -24.49
CA PHE A 60 -27.03 9.15 -24.30
C PHE A 60 -26.92 8.72 -22.83
N ASP A 61 -27.50 9.49 -21.91
CA ASP A 61 -27.35 9.31 -20.45
C ASP A 61 -27.82 7.97 -19.92
N LYS A 62 -28.95 7.47 -20.42
CA LYS A 62 -29.47 6.16 -19.97
C LYS A 62 -28.57 5.03 -20.44
N GLN A 63 -28.04 5.10 -21.66
CA GLN A 63 -27.25 4.00 -22.22
C GLN A 63 -25.95 3.77 -21.45
N ILE A 64 -25.34 4.83 -20.92
CA ILE A 64 -24.13 4.75 -20.07
C ILE A 64 -24.49 4.16 -18.70
N ILE A 65 -25.52 4.70 -18.05
CA ILE A 65 -25.94 4.28 -16.71
C ILE A 65 -26.44 2.83 -16.72
N ASP A 66 -27.22 2.43 -17.74
CA ASP A 66 -27.73 1.07 -17.91
C ASP A 66 -26.58 0.04 -18.02
N GLN A 67 -25.42 0.46 -18.56
CA GLN A 67 -24.23 -0.38 -18.70
C GLN A 67 -23.41 -0.51 -17.41
N PHE A 68 -23.54 0.38 -16.43
CA PHE A 68 -22.75 0.32 -15.18
C PHE A 68 -22.97 -0.96 -14.38
N SER A 69 -24.14 -1.57 -14.49
CA SER A 69 -24.41 -2.89 -13.92
C SER A 69 -23.46 -3.99 -14.45
N ASN A 70 -22.92 -3.80 -15.65
CA ASN A 70 -22.03 -4.73 -16.36
C ASN A 70 -20.55 -4.30 -16.35
N VAL A 71 -20.18 -3.26 -15.58
CA VAL A 71 -18.81 -2.75 -15.46
C VAL A 71 -18.17 -3.24 -14.16
N ALA A 72 -16.99 -3.88 -14.23
CA ALA A 72 -16.30 -4.34 -13.03
C ALA A 72 -15.65 -3.19 -12.24
N ILE A 73 -14.89 -2.32 -12.92
CA ILE A 73 -14.14 -1.20 -12.33
C ILE A 73 -14.47 0.13 -13.04
N MET A 74 -14.53 1.21 -12.28
CA MET A 74 -14.54 2.58 -12.79
C MET A 74 -13.20 3.26 -12.51
N LEU A 75 -12.57 3.86 -13.53
CA LEU A 75 -11.44 4.77 -13.37
C LEU A 75 -11.95 6.21 -13.43
N SER A 76 -11.78 6.96 -12.34
CA SER A 76 -12.11 8.38 -12.29
C SER A 76 -10.84 9.20 -12.47
N ILE A 77 -10.68 9.88 -13.60
CA ILE A 77 -9.53 10.73 -13.88
C ILE A 77 -9.82 12.16 -13.41
N LEU A 78 -9.36 12.48 -12.21
CA LEU A 78 -9.58 13.75 -11.54
C LEU A 78 -8.65 14.84 -12.06
N THR A 79 -9.31 15.93 -12.43
CA THR A 79 -8.75 17.23 -12.77
C THR A 79 -9.67 18.33 -12.22
N PRO A 80 -9.24 19.60 -12.17
CA PRO A 80 -10.14 20.71 -11.85
C PRO A 80 -11.39 20.75 -12.74
N ARG A 81 -11.30 20.32 -14.00
CA ARG A 81 -12.46 20.26 -14.89
C ARG A 81 -13.40 19.11 -14.51
N TYR A 82 -12.87 17.93 -14.19
CA TYR A 82 -13.64 16.78 -13.74
C TYR A 82 -14.47 17.11 -12.50
N ALA A 83 -13.84 17.71 -11.48
CA ALA A 83 -14.48 18.06 -10.21
C ALA A 83 -15.61 19.10 -10.37
N ARG A 84 -15.55 19.93 -11.42
CA ARG A 84 -16.59 20.92 -11.76
C ARG A 84 -17.60 20.42 -12.78
N SER A 85 -17.46 19.19 -13.26
CA SER A 85 -18.35 18.59 -14.24
C SER A 85 -19.48 17.87 -13.52
N GLU A 86 -20.71 18.41 -13.58
CA GLU A 86 -21.91 17.75 -13.03
C GLU A 86 -22.07 16.34 -13.61
N TRP A 87 -21.68 16.16 -14.88
CA TRP A 87 -21.69 14.87 -15.56
C TRP A 87 -20.76 13.85 -14.88
N CYS A 88 -19.49 14.20 -14.70
CA CYS A 88 -18.51 13.29 -14.09
C CYS A 88 -18.87 12.93 -12.65
N VAL A 89 -19.37 13.91 -11.88
CA VAL A 89 -19.86 13.67 -10.51
C VAL A 89 -21.08 12.74 -10.52
N ARG A 90 -22.00 12.93 -11.48
CA ARG A 90 -23.16 12.04 -11.66
C ARG A 90 -22.75 10.61 -12.00
N GLU A 91 -21.80 10.42 -12.91
CA GLU A 91 -21.29 9.08 -13.26
C GLU A 91 -20.81 8.31 -12.03
N VAL A 92 -20.07 8.97 -11.13
CA VAL A 92 -19.59 8.35 -9.87
C VAL A 92 -20.77 7.94 -8.98
N ASN A 93 -21.79 8.78 -8.86
CA ASN A 93 -22.97 8.47 -8.05
C ASN A 93 -23.78 7.32 -8.66
N GLU A 94 -24.03 7.33 -9.96
CA GLU A 94 -24.79 6.28 -10.65
C GLU A 94 -24.03 4.94 -10.62
N PHE A 95 -22.70 4.95 -10.78
CA PHE A 95 -21.87 3.75 -10.61
C PHE A 95 -21.93 3.23 -9.17
N TYR A 96 -21.89 4.13 -8.17
CA TYR A 96 -22.04 3.76 -6.77
C TYR A 96 -23.40 3.07 -6.50
N GLU A 97 -24.49 3.61 -7.03
CA GLU A 97 -25.83 3.00 -6.91
C GLU A 97 -25.91 1.65 -7.64
N ALA A 98 -25.35 1.55 -8.85
CA ALA A 98 -25.26 0.29 -9.59
C ALA A 98 -24.46 -0.78 -8.82
N CYS A 99 -23.42 -0.37 -8.09
CA CYS A 99 -22.65 -1.26 -7.21
C CYS A 99 -23.48 -1.83 -6.05
N GLN A 100 -24.48 -1.10 -5.54
CA GLN A 100 -25.35 -1.59 -4.47
C GLN A 100 -26.26 -2.74 -4.93
N GLN A 101 -26.46 -2.88 -6.24
CA GLN A 101 -27.33 -3.90 -6.85
C GLN A 101 -26.58 -5.16 -7.31
N ASN A 102 -25.25 -5.22 -7.12
CA ASN A 102 -24.43 -6.37 -7.51
C ASN A 102 -23.47 -6.80 -6.38
N ILE A 103 -22.18 -6.96 -6.62
CA ILE A 103 -21.18 -7.43 -5.64
C ILE A 103 -20.73 -6.36 -4.63
N GLY A 104 -21.41 -5.22 -4.58
CA GLY A 104 -21.08 -4.12 -3.69
C GLY A 104 -20.06 -3.14 -4.29
N PHE A 105 -19.92 -1.98 -3.65
CA PHE A 105 -18.95 -0.94 -4.03
C PHE A 105 -17.53 -1.27 -3.54
N ASN A 106 -17.43 -1.94 -2.39
CA ASN A 106 -16.16 -2.38 -1.80
C ASN A 106 -16.15 -3.91 -1.74
N ILE A 107 -15.04 -4.51 -2.16
CA ILE A 107 -14.79 -5.94 -2.09
C ILE A 107 -13.51 -6.13 -1.30
N ASN A 108 -13.55 -6.87 -0.19
CA ASN A 108 -12.39 -7.09 0.68
C ASN A 108 -11.66 -5.79 1.08
N ASN A 109 -12.44 -4.73 1.36
CA ASN A 109 -11.97 -3.38 1.70
C ASN A 109 -11.34 -2.56 0.55
N THR A 110 -11.33 -3.08 -0.68
CA THR A 110 -10.90 -2.37 -1.89
C THR A 110 -12.12 -1.84 -2.66
N ALA A 111 -12.10 -0.55 -3.03
CA ALA A 111 -13.17 0.06 -3.80
C ALA A 111 -13.12 -0.36 -5.27
N ARG A 112 -14.28 -0.46 -5.92
CA ARG A 112 -14.41 -0.65 -7.38
C ARG A 112 -14.13 0.61 -8.20
N VAL A 113 -13.88 1.73 -7.54
CA VAL A 113 -13.42 2.96 -8.18
C VAL A 113 -11.95 3.14 -7.90
N PHE A 114 -11.16 3.26 -8.95
CA PHE A 114 -9.76 3.64 -8.86
C PHE A 114 -9.65 5.11 -9.24
N LYS A 115 -9.15 5.93 -8.31
CA LYS A 115 -9.04 7.37 -8.47
C LYS A 115 -7.67 7.73 -9.06
N ILE A 116 -7.63 8.32 -10.24
CA ILE A 116 -6.40 8.79 -10.89
C ILE A 116 -6.39 10.31 -10.74
N ILE A 117 -5.42 10.88 -10.04
CA ILE A 117 -5.29 12.34 -9.88
C ILE A 117 -4.29 12.83 -10.93
N LYS A 118 -4.79 13.25 -12.10
CA LYS A 118 -3.96 13.80 -13.19
C LYS A 118 -3.47 15.20 -12.85
N THR A 119 -4.34 16.03 -12.30
CA THR A 119 -4.02 17.38 -11.82
C THR A 119 -4.55 17.51 -10.39
N PRO A 120 -3.78 18.03 -9.42
CA PRO A 120 -4.24 18.14 -8.04
C PRO A 120 -5.55 18.90 -7.93
N VAL A 121 -6.47 18.32 -7.18
CA VAL A 121 -7.75 18.93 -6.80
C VAL A 121 -7.83 18.88 -5.27
N ARG A 122 -8.42 19.92 -4.67
CA ARG A 122 -8.65 19.92 -3.23
C ARG A 122 -9.62 18.79 -2.88
N ILE A 123 -9.38 18.14 -1.74
CA ILE A 123 -10.15 16.97 -1.29
C ILE A 123 -11.65 17.26 -1.14
N ASP A 124 -12.02 18.47 -0.74
CA ASP A 124 -13.41 18.94 -0.59
C ASP A 124 -14.13 19.14 -1.93
N MET A 125 -13.39 19.12 -3.03
CA MET A 125 -13.93 19.19 -4.39
C MET A 125 -13.98 17.82 -5.07
N HIS A 126 -13.51 16.76 -4.43
CA HIS A 126 -13.67 15.41 -4.96
C HIS A 126 -15.13 14.96 -4.87
N PRO A 127 -15.60 14.07 -5.76
CA PRO A 127 -16.94 13.50 -5.62
C PRO A 127 -17.05 12.72 -4.29
N GLU A 128 -18.11 13.00 -3.53
CA GLU A 128 -18.29 12.56 -2.14
C GLU A 128 -18.08 11.05 -1.95
N LYS A 129 -18.61 10.22 -2.85
CA LYS A 129 -18.54 8.75 -2.76
C LYS A 129 -17.13 8.19 -2.91
N ILE A 130 -16.22 8.93 -3.52
CA ILE A 130 -14.83 8.49 -3.80
C ILE A 130 -13.80 9.38 -3.12
N GLN A 131 -14.25 10.31 -2.28
CA GLN A 131 -13.38 11.25 -1.57
C GLN A 131 -12.35 10.49 -0.72
N ASN A 132 -12.78 9.43 0.00
CA ASN A 132 -11.95 8.65 0.92
C ASN A 132 -11.18 7.49 0.26
N VAL A 133 -11.37 7.26 -1.04
CA VAL A 133 -10.63 6.24 -1.80
C VAL A 133 -9.19 6.73 -2.03
N LEU A 134 -8.18 5.85 -1.97
CA LEU A 134 -6.81 6.25 -2.31
C LEU A 134 -6.69 6.66 -3.79
N GLY A 135 -5.82 7.63 -4.07
CA GLY A 135 -5.57 8.14 -5.42
C GLY A 135 -4.20 7.72 -5.95
N TYR A 136 -4.13 7.44 -7.25
CA TYR A 136 -2.88 7.36 -7.99
C TYR A 136 -2.55 8.74 -8.51
N GLU A 137 -1.52 9.37 -7.95
CA GLU A 137 -1.07 10.70 -8.35
C GLU A 137 -0.23 10.61 -9.62
N PHE A 138 -0.77 11.13 -10.72
CA PHE A 138 -0.09 11.27 -12.01
C PHE A 138 0.42 12.71 -12.20
N TYR A 139 0.99 13.27 -11.14
CA TYR A 139 1.66 14.56 -11.15
C TYR A 139 2.86 14.56 -10.20
N SER A 140 3.77 15.49 -10.41
CA SER A 140 4.84 15.84 -9.48
C SER A 140 4.77 17.33 -9.14
N THR A 141 5.05 17.70 -7.90
CA THR A 141 5.22 19.09 -7.47
C THR A 141 6.70 19.40 -7.34
N ASP A 142 7.17 20.41 -8.07
CA ASP A 142 8.54 20.89 -7.96
C ASP A 142 8.76 21.52 -6.57
N PRO A 143 9.66 20.97 -5.72
CA PRO A 143 9.82 21.45 -4.34
C PRO A 143 10.31 22.90 -4.25
N ALA A 144 11.10 23.36 -5.23
CA ALA A 144 11.66 24.71 -5.23
C ALA A 144 10.64 25.77 -5.66
N THR A 145 9.73 25.41 -6.57
CA THR A 145 8.78 26.38 -7.17
C THR A 145 7.33 26.18 -6.75
N GLY A 146 7.00 25.05 -6.12
CA GLY A 146 5.62 24.63 -5.83
C GLY A 146 4.78 24.36 -7.09
N ARG A 147 5.38 24.37 -8.28
CA ARG A 147 4.65 24.16 -9.54
C ARG A 147 4.38 22.68 -9.73
N THR A 148 3.12 22.36 -10.01
CA THR A 148 2.74 21.00 -10.37
C THR A 148 2.98 20.75 -11.86
N LYS A 149 3.52 19.57 -12.17
CA LYS A 149 3.74 19.05 -13.52
C LYS A 149 3.03 17.70 -13.63
N GLU A 150 2.18 17.56 -14.63
CA GLU A 150 1.51 16.29 -14.92
C GLU A 150 2.54 15.28 -15.46
N LEU A 151 2.42 14.02 -15.02
CA LEU A 151 3.22 12.93 -15.57
C LEU A 151 2.69 12.59 -16.96
N SER A 152 3.58 12.38 -17.92
CA SER A 152 3.21 12.07 -19.31
C SER A 152 4.30 11.25 -19.99
N GLN A 153 3.96 10.63 -21.12
CA GLN A 153 4.88 9.80 -21.92
C GLN A 153 5.95 10.62 -22.67
N THR A 154 5.80 11.95 -22.77
CA THR A 154 6.47 12.74 -23.81
C THR A 154 7.49 13.77 -23.31
N PHE A 155 7.79 13.81 -22.01
CA PHE A 155 8.69 14.84 -21.44
C PHE A 155 9.70 14.21 -20.50
N GLY A 156 11.00 14.38 -20.78
CA GLY A 156 12.13 14.18 -19.86
C GLY A 156 12.24 12.80 -19.18
N GLN A 157 13.41 12.17 -19.27
CA GLN A 157 13.64 10.79 -18.80
C GLN A 157 13.08 10.48 -17.39
N HIS A 158 13.10 11.44 -16.46
CA HIS A 158 12.55 11.26 -15.11
C HIS A 158 11.01 11.28 -15.04
N ILE A 159 10.33 12.21 -15.72
CA ILE A 159 8.86 12.29 -15.69
C ILE A 159 8.25 11.10 -16.43
N GLU A 160 8.88 10.66 -17.52
CA GLU A 160 8.50 9.46 -18.25
C GLU A 160 8.61 8.20 -17.35
N THR A 161 9.74 8.04 -16.64
CA THR A 161 9.93 6.88 -15.73
C THR A 161 8.87 6.86 -14.64
N ALA A 162 8.63 8.00 -13.97
CA ALA A 162 7.60 8.11 -12.93
C ALA A 162 6.19 7.80 -13.47
N TYR A 163 5.87 8.22 -14.70
CA TYR A 163 4.62 7.87 -15.35
C TYR A 163 4.45 6.36 -15.52
N TRP A 164 5.48 5.68 -16.04
CA TRP A 164 5.44 4.24 -16.27
C TRP A 164 5.35 3.45 -14.98
N ASP A 165 6.08 3.87 -13.94
CA ASP A 165 6.00 3.30 -12.60
C ASP A 165 4.57 3.39 -12.02
N LYS A 166 3.95 4.58 -12.10
CA LYS A 166 2.57 4.79 -11.61
C LYS A 166 1.54 4.01 -12.41
N LEU A 167 1.73 3.91 -13.72
CA LEU A 167 0.88 3.10 -14.58
C LEU A 167 1.01 1.61 -14.23
N ASP A 168 2.22 1.14 -13.94
CA ASP A 168 2.47 -0.24 -13.57
C ASP A 168 1.84 -0.59 -12.22
N ASP A 169 1.95 0.30 -11.23
CA ASP A 169 1.29 0.17 -9.93
C ASP A 169 -0.23 0.05 -10.09
N LEU A 170 -0.82 0.96 -10.87
CA LEU A 170 -2.25 0.94 -11.17
C LEU A 170 -2.66 -0.35 -11.89
N ALA A 171 -1.88 -0.80 -12.87
CA ALA A 171 -2.20 -1.98 -13.66
C ALA A 171 -2.16 -3.26 -12.81
N HIS A 172 -1.18 -3.40 -11.91
CA HIS A 172 -1.11 -4.53 -10.99
C HIS A 172 -2.27 -4.53 -9.99
N ASP A 173 -2.60 -3.39 -9.40
CA ASP A 173 -3.71 -3.29 -8.45
C ASP A 173 -5.06 -3.58 -9.13
N ILE A 174 -5.27 -3.12 -10.37
CA ILE A 174 -6.44 -3.47 -11.19
C ILE A 174 -6.48 -4.96 -11.52
N CYS A 175 -5.34 -5.55 -11.91
CA CYS A 175 -5.24 -6.98 -12.24
C CYS A 175 -5.63 -7.84 -11.05
N ALA A 176 -5.01 -7.59 -9.89
CA ALA A 176 -5.31 -8.28 -8.64
C ALA A 176 -6.79 -8.13 -8.25
N PHE A 177 -7.38 -6.96 -8.47
CA PHE A 177 -8.79 -6.73 -8.20
C PHE A 177 -9.73 -7.53 -9.12
N LEU A 178 -9.49 -7.52 -10.43
CA LEU A 178 -10.28 -8.27 -11.41
C LEU A 178 -10.19 -9.78 -11.15
N GLU A 179 -9.01 -10.28 -10.82
CA GLU A 179 -8.80 -11.69 -10.48
C GLU A 179 -9.53 -12.10 -9.20
N ASN A 180 -9.55 -11.22 -8.19
CA ASN A 180 -10.30 -11.46 -6.95
C ASN A 180 -11.80 -11.58 -7.21
N ILE A 181 -12.34 -10.81 -8.15
CA ILE A 181 -13.74 -10.91 -8.57
C ILE A 181 -14.00 -12.18 -9.39
N GLU A 182 -13.14 -12.50 -10.36
CA GLU A 182 -13.34 -13.66 -11.25
C GLU A 182 -13.14 -14.99 -10.52
N TYR A 183 -12.19 -15.04 -9.58
CA TYR A 183 -11.83 -16.22 -8.81
C TYR A 183 -11.78 -15.91 -7.31
N PRO A 184 -12.92 -15.75 -6.63
CA PRO A 184 -12.98 -15.43 -5.20
C PRO A 184 -12.31 -16.47 -4.28
N GLN A 185 -12.02 -17.66 -4.81
CA GLN A 185 -11.33 -18.78 -4.14
C GLN A 185 -9.83 -18.87 -4.49
N SER A 186 -9.33 -18.01 -5.37
CA SER A 186 -7.96 -18.01 -5.90
C SER A 186 -7.27 -16.68 -5.62
N GLY A 187 -7.25 -16.24 -4.36
CA GLY A 187 -6.42 -15.11 -3.95
C GLY A 187 -4.95 -15.41 -4.23
N SER A 188 -4.29 -14.52 -4.98
CA SER A 188 -2.89 -14.48 -5.45
C SER A 188 -2.56 -15.25 -6.75
N VAL A 189 -2.12 -14.50 -7.77
CA VAL A 189 -1.67 -15.07 -9.04
C VAL A 189 -0.24 -15.61 -8.95
N LYS A 190 -0.14 -16.82 -9.47
CA LYS A 190 1.07 -17.51 -9.90
C LYS A 190 1.67 -16.78 -11.11
N ILE A 191 2.88 -16.28 -10.98
CA ILE A 191 3.77 -16.14 -12.15
C ILE A 191 4.05 -17.57 -12.64
N PRO A 192 3.91 -17.89 -13.94
CA PRO A 192 4.22 -19.23 -14.42
C PRO A 192 5.74 -19.44 -14.40
N SER A 193 6.25 -19.96 -13.28
CA SER A 193 7.54 -20.66 -13.24
C SER A 193 7.28 -22.13 -13.49
N ALA A 194 8.04 -22.71 -14.42
CA ALA A 194 7.97 -24.11 -14.76
C ALA A 194 8.39 -24.98 -13.55
N ALA A 195 7.61 -26.03 -13.31
CA ALA A 195 7.83 -27.14 -12.39
C ALA A 195 7.63 -26.90 -10.88
N GLY A 196 6.69 -27.67 -10.31
CA GLY A 196 6.72 -28.11 -8.91
C GLY A 196 5.69 -27.50 -7.96
N THR A 197 4.66 -28.30 -7.63
CA THR A 197 3.84 -28.26 -6.40
C THR A 197 3.25 -26.91 -5.96
N ALA A 198 1.94 -26.77 -6.16
CA ALA A 198 1.14 -25.63 -5.71
C ALA A 198 1.09 -25.57 -4.17
N VAL A 199 1.81 -24.60 -3.60
CA VAL A 199 1.59 -24.09 -2.24
C VAL A 199 0.86 -22.75 -2.40
N VAL A 200 -0.29 -22.60 -1.75
CA VAL A 200 -1.06 -21.34 -1.70
C VAL A 200 -0.17 -20.26 -1.06
N PRO A 201 0.02 -19.07 -1.65
CA PRO A 201 0.67 -17.96 -0.97
C PRO A 201 -0.18 -17.57 0.24
N LYS A 202 0.35 -17.85 1.41
CA LYS A 202 -0.23 -17.45 2.68
C LYS A 202 -0.08 -15.94 2.78
N GLU A 203 -1.15 -15.18 3.06
CA GLU A 203 -1.02 -13.76 3.39
C GLU A 203 0.03 -13.62 4.49
N GLU A 204 1.15 -12.96 4.17
CA GLU A 204 2.33 -12.93 5.04
C GLU A 204 2.14 -11.99 6.24
N GLY A 205 1.01 -11.28 6.28
CA GLY A 205 0.60 -10.36 7.31
C GLY A 205 0.38 -8.95 6.77
N LYS A 206 0.13 -8.03 7.69
CA LYS A 206 -0.22 -6.63 7.39
C LYS A 206 0.85 -5.70 7.91
N ILE A 207 1.26 -4.72 7.10
CA ILE A 207 2.30 -3.75 7.43
C ILE A 207 1.70 -2.35 7.37
N PHE A 208 1.95 -1.54 8.40
CA PHE A 208 1.62 -0.13 8.40
C PHE A 208 2.78 0.67 7.79
N LEU A 209 2.67 1.00 6.50
CA LEU A 209 3.59 1.88 5.81
C LEU A 209 3.03 3.31 5.87
N CYS A 210 3.58 4.14 6.75
CA CYS A 210 3.04 5.46 7.05
C CYS A 210 2.97 6.36 5.80
N GLU A 211 2.01 7.29 5.77
CA GLU A 211 2.02 8.37 4.78
C GLU A 211 3.29 9.20 4.91
N SER A 212 3.88 9.56 3.78
CA SER A 212 5.16 10.25 3.67
C SER A 212 5.01 11.71 3.26
N SER A 213 6.10 12.47 3.37
CA SER A 213 6.20 13.76 2.70
C SER A 213 6.39 13.56 1.19
N TYR A 214 6.10 14.59 0.40
CA TYR A 214 6.16 14.53 -1.06
C TYR A 214 7.51 14.04 -1.61
N ASP A 215 8.61 14.48 -1.01
CA ASP A 215 10.00 14.13 -1.40
C ASP A 215 10.38 12.66 -1.14
N THR A 216 9.61 11.94 -0.32
CA THR A 216 9.84 10.51 -0.06
C THR A 216 8.73 9.61 -0.62
N GLN A 217 7.80 10.17 -1.41
CA GLN A 217 6.66 9.45 -1.96
C GLN A 217 7.08 8.34 -2.94
N GLU A 218 8.00 8.63 -3.87
CA GLU A 218 8.50 7.63 -4.81
C GLU A 218 9.18 6.45 -4.10
N PHE A 219 9.92 6.74 -3.02
CA PHE A 219 10.57 5.71 -2.19
C PHE A 219 9.53 4.86 -1.45
N ARG A 220 8.50 5.51 -0.91
CA ARG A 220 7.39 4.83 -0.25
C ARG A 220 6.67 3.89 -1.23
N ASP A 221 6.39 4.35 -2.44
CA ASP A 221 5.70 3.55 -3.46
C ASP A 221 6.56 2.39 -3.93
N SER A 222 7.87 2.61 -4.14
CA SER A 222 8.82 1.53 -4.45
C SER A 222 8.84 0.45 -3.36
N LEU A 223 8.92 0.85 -2.08
CA LEU A 223 8.88 -0.10 -0.97
C LEU A 223 7.52 -0.80 -0.85
N LYS A 224 6.42 -0.09 -1.10
CA LYS A 224 5.07 -0.66 -1.12
C LYS A 224 4.99 -1.80 -2.15
N ARG A 225 5.43 -1.56 -3.39
CA ARG A 225 5.45 -2.58 -4.47
C ARG A 225 6.22 -3.82 -4.06
N GLU A 226 7.41 -3.62 -3.49
CA GLU A 226 8.29 -4.71 -3.08
C GLU A 226 7.61 -5.55 -1.99
N LEU A 227 7.07 -4.92 -0.94
CA LEU A 227 6.37 -5.61 0.12
C LEU A 227 5.11 -6.34 -0.37
N GLN A 228 4.35 -5.75 -1.30
CA GLN A 228 3.23 -6.41 -1.95
C GLN A 228 3.70 -7.63 -2.77
N GLY A 229 4.83 -7.53 -3.47
CA GLY A 229 5.48 -8.65 -4.17
C GLY A 229 5.87 -9.81 -3.24
N TYR A 230 6.21 -9.51 -1.98
CA TYR A 230 6.43 -10.50 -0.93
C TYR A 230 5.14 -11.02 -0.25
N GLY A 231 3.96 -10.59 -0.69
CA GLY A 231 2.67 -11.08 -0.18
C GLY A 231 2.15 -10.37 1.08
N TYR A 232 2.66 -9.17 1.39
CA TYR A 232 2.15 -8.36 2.50
C TYR A 232 1.01 -7.44 2.06
N GLN A 233 -0.01 -7.31 2.91
CA GLN A 233 -1.02 -6.26 2.77
C GLN A 233 -0.50 -4.96 3.39
N ILE A 234 -0.60 -3.85 2.66
CA ILE A 234 -0.07 -2.56 3.08
C ILE A 234 -1.19 -1.62 3.52
N TYR A 235 -1.05 -1.08 4.72
CA TYR A 235 -1.86 0.02 5.25
C TYR A 235 -1.07 1.33 5.26
N PRO A 236 -1.75 2.50 5.24
CA PRO A 236 -3.20 2.65 5.11
C PRO A 236 -3.69 2.26 3.71
N ASP A 237 -4.90 1.68 3.63
CA ASP A 237 -5.55 1.30 2.37
C ASP A 237 -6.70 2.25 1.97
N LYS A 238 -6.90 3.31 2.76
CA LYS A 238 -7.81 4.43 2.53
C LYS A 238 -7.10 5.74 2.82
N GLN A 239 -7.57 6.81 2.19
CA GLN A 239 -7.01 8.13 2.44
C GLN A 239 -7.18 8.52 3.91
N LEU A 240 -6.08 8.89 4.58
CA LEU A 240 -6.13 9.30 5.96
C LEU A 240 -6.88 10.64 6.10
N PRO A 241 -7.72 10.79 7.14
CA PRO A 241 -8.39 12.06 7.41
C PRO A 241 -7.38 13.18 7.65
N LEU A 242 -7.69 14.38 7.15
CA LEU A 242 -6.87 15.57 7.41
C LEU A 242 -7.34 16.36 8.64
N MET A 243 -8.14 15.75 9.51
CA MET A 243 -8.58 16.31 10.80
C MET A 243 -7.89 15.56 11.94
N ALA A 244 -7.40 16.28 12.95
CA ALA A 244 -6.54 15.71 13.99
C ALA A 244 -7.14 14.51 14.76
N SER A 245 -8.41 14.56 15.17
CA SER A 245 -9.02 13.45 15.94
C SER A 245 -9.29 12.22 15.06
N PRO A 246 -10.01 12.32 13.93
CA PRO A 246 -10.25 11.16 13.05
C PRO A 246 -8.98 10.54 12.47
N LEU A 247 -7.94 11.36 12.24
CA LEU A 247 -6.63 10.88 11.83
C LEU A 247 -6.04 9.94 12.89
N LYS A 248 -6.03 10.36 14.16
CA LYS A 248 -5.48 9.56 15.26
C LYS A 248 -6.19 8.22 15.39
N ASP A 249 -7.52 8.24 15.32
CA ASP A 249 -8.34 7.04 15.41
C ASP A 249 -8.03 6.07 14.25
N SER A 250 -7.92 6.60 13.02
CA SER A 250 -7.58 5.79 11.84
C SER A 250 -6.19 5.17 11.95
N VAL A 251 -5.19 5.95 12.41
CA VAL A 251 -3.82 5.46 12.57
C VAL A 251 -3.75 4.35 13.63
N ILE A 252 -4.41 4.53 14.77
CA ILE A 252 -4.47 3.49 15.83
C ILE A 252 -5.09 2.22 15.27
N GLN A 253 -6.19 2.32 14.53
CA GLN A 253 -6.81 1.15 13.90
C GLN A 253 -5.86 0.42 12.93
N TYR A 254 -5.08 1.14 12.13
CA TYR A 254 -4.10 0.49 11.25
C TYR A 254 -2.95 -0.16 12.02
N LEU A 255 -2.49 0.47 13.11
CA LEU A 255 -1.47 -0.11 14.00
C LEU A 255 -1.97 -1.39 14.68
N ASP A 256 -3.22 -1.42 15.16
CA ASP A 256 -3.86 -2.61 15.74
C ASP A 256 -3.87 -3.80 14.78
N ASN A 257 -3.99 -3.52 13.49
CA ASN A 257 -4.09 -4.53 12.44
C ASN A 257 -2.75 -4.80 11.74
N SER A 258 -1.63 -4.30 12.23
CA SER A 258 -0.32 -4.44 11.59
C SER A 258 0.70 -5.07 12.53
N LYS A 259 1.66 -5.82 11.96
CA LYS A 259 2.75 -6.42 12.75
C LYS A 259 4.04 -5.60 12.76
N LEU A 260 4.18 -4.66 11.83
CA LEU A 260 5.34 -3.79 11.67
C LEU A 260 4.83 -2.42 11.21
N ALA A 261 5.39 -1.35 11.79
CA ALA A 261 5.21 0.00 11.27
C ALA A 261 6.51 0.53 10.67
N ILE A 262 6.38 1.15 9.49
CA ILE A 262 7.49 1.70 8.71
C ILE A 262 7.23 3.18 8.46
N HIS A 263 8.21 4.01 8.80
CA HIS A 263 8.18 5.46 8.59
C HIS A 263 9.28 5.88 7.62
N LEU A 264 8.94 6.63 6.57
CA LEU A 264 9.90 7.30 5.71
C LEU A 264 9.86 8.79 6.06
N VAL A 265 10.98 9.33 6.55
CA VAL A 265 11.09 10.72 7.02
C VAL A 265 12.07 11.46 6.10
N GLY A 266 11.52 12.37 5.29
CA GLY A 266 12.26 13.15 4.31
C GLY A 266 12.75 14.52 4.80
N GLU A 267 13.02 15.41 3.86
CA GLU A 267 13.46 16.79 4.08
C GLU A 267 12.29 17.75 4.32
N ASN A 268 11.08 17.42 3.86
CA ASN A 268 9.91 18.25 4.04
C ASN A 268 9.12 17.83 5.29
N TYR A 269 8.55 18.81 5.99
CA TYR A 269 7.75 18.56 7.19
C TYR A 269 6.47 17.75 6.92
N GLY A 270 5.85 17.96 5.75
CA GLY A 270 4.58 17.34 5.35
C GLY A 270 3.34 18.14 5.75
N ILE A 271 2.16 17.61 5.40
CA ILE A 271 0.87 18.27 5.62
C ILE A 271 0.56 18.32 7.12
N VAL A 272 0.08 19.47 7.62
CA VAL A 272 -0.43 19.62 8.99
C VAL A 272 -1.95 19.48 8.98
N PRO A 273 -2.52 18.43 9.60
CA PRO A 273 -3.96 18.24 9.72
C PRO A 273 -4.63 19.40 10.46
N GLU A 274 -5.88 19.72 10.11
CA GLU A 274 -6.67 20.71 10.83
C GLU A 274 -6.86 20.30 12.30
N GLY A 275 -6.69 21.27 13.20
CA GLY A 275 -6.72 21.02 14.64
C GLY A 275 -5.43 20.40 15.20
N ALA A 276 -4.38 20.22 14.40
CA ALA A 276 -3.06 19.79 14.85
C ALA A 276 -1.99 20.89 14.68
N GLN A 277 -0.88 20.73 15.39
CA GLN A 277 0.33 21.54 15.22
C GLN A 277 1.47 20.75 14.54
N LYS A 278 1.33 19.43 14.52
CA LYS A 278 2.31 18.49 13.98
C LYS A 278 1.90 18.01 12.60
N SER A 279 2.85 17.67 11.75
CA SER A 279 2.54 17.08 10.46
C SER A 279 1.95 15.68 10.60
N ILE A 280 1.28 15.19 9.55
CA ILE A 280 0.79 13.82 9.48
C ILE A 280 1.91 12.79 9.66
N VAL A 281 3.13 13.10 9.20
CA VAL A 281 4.32 12.24 9.36
C VAL A 281 4.72 12.14 10.83
N GLU A 282 4.84 13.28 11.52
CA GLU A 282 5.20 13.31 12.94
C GLU A 282 4.10 12.73 13.83
N ILE A 283 2.82 12.99 13.52
CA ILE A 283 1.68 12.40 14.24
C ILE A 283 1.68 10.88 14.15
N GLN A 284 1.85 10.31 12.94
CA GLN A 284 1.95 8.87 12.77
C GLN A 284 3.14 8.29 13.56
N ASN A 285 4.29 8.96 13.56
CA ASN A 285 5.46 8.56 14.34
C ASN A 285 5.19 8.54 15.86
N ASP A 286 4.61 9.60 16.40
CA ASP A 286 4.32 9.70 17.83
C ASP A 286 3.30 8.65 18.29
N LEU A 287 2.25 8.42 17.48
CA LEU A 287 1.25 7.38 17.76
C LEU A 287 1.87 5.98 17.69
N ALA A 288 2.65 5.68 16.64
CA ALA A 288 3.32 4.40 16.52
C ALA A 288 4.31 4.16 17.67
N SER A 289 5.03 5.19 18.12
CA SER A 289 5.91 5.12 19.29
C SER A 289 5.17 4.82 20.57
N SER A 290 4.06 5.51 20.81
CA SER A 290 3.21 5.29 21.99
C SER A 290 2.59 3.90 21.96
N TYR A 291 2.15 3.45 20.79
CA TYR A 291 1.61 2.11 20.58
C TYR A 291 2.66 1.04 20.83
N SER A 292 3.87 1.20 20.28
CA SER A 292 4.99 0.28 20.49
C SER A 292 5.41 0.20 21.96
N ALA A 293 5.36 1.31 22.71
CA ALA A 293 5.60 1.28 24.15
C ALA A 293 4.61 0.36 24.91
N ALA A 294 3.37 0.25 24.43
CA ALA A 294 2.34 -0.59 25.05
C ALA A 294 2.35 -2.04 24.54
N THR A 295 2.67 -2.27 23.27
CA THR A 295 2.49 -3.57 22.60
C THR A 295 3.80 -4.25 22.18
N SER A 296 4.93 -3.56 22.34
CA SER A 296 6.24 -3.97 21.79
C SER A 296 6.22 -4.20 20.27
N MET A 297 5.30 -3.55 19.54
CA MET A 297 5.26 -3.63 18.08
C MET A 297 6.58 -3.10 17.50
N PRO A 298 7.27 -3.86 16.63
CA PRO A 298 8.49 -3.39 16.00
C PRO A 298 8.22 -2.24 15.04
N ARG A 299 9.18 -1.32 14.94
CA ARG A 299 9.12 -0.17 14.05
C ARG A 299 10.43 0.01 13.31
N LEU A 300 10.36 0.57 12.11
CA LEU A 300 11.51 1.02 11.33
C LEU A 300 11.29 2.47 10.95
N ILE A 301 12.29 3.32 11.15
CA ILE A 301 12.27 4.72 10.72
C ILE A 301 13.46 4.93 9.79
N TRP A 302 13.19 5.33 8.56
CA TRP A 302 14.21 5.65 7.58
C TRP A 302 14.34 7.15 7.36
N VAL A 303 15.57 7.62 7.29
CA VAL A 303 15.94 9.00 6.94
C VAL A 303 17.01 8.95 5.85
N PRO A 304 16.89 9.69 4.74
CA PRO A 304 17.94 9.76 3.72
C PRO A 304 19.26 10.25 4.30
N GLU A 305 20.38 9.62 3.92
CA GLU A 305 21.73 9.98 4.43
C GLU A 305 22.10 11.44 4.19
N ASN A 306 21.67 12.00 3.05
CA ASN A 306 21.97 13.37 2.64
C ASN A 306 20.80 14.34 2.87
N SER A 307 19.86 14.01 3.77
CA SER A 307 18.71 14.89 4.03
C SER A 307 19.17 16.23 4.63
N ALA A 308 18.83 17.33 3.99
CA ALA A 308 19.10 18.68 4.48
C ALA A 308 17.79 19.49 4.65
N PRO A 309 16.97 19.17 5.67
CA PRO A 309 15.74 19.90 5.91
C PRO A 309 16.00 21.38 6.18
N VAL A 310 15.17 22.25 5.59
CA VAL A 310 15.27 23.72 5.74
C VAL A 310 14.16 24.31 6.61
N ASP A 311 13.05 23.59 6.82
CA ASP A 311 11.97 23.99 7.71
C ASP A 311 12.36 23.70 9.16
N ASP A 312 12.27 24.71 10.04
CA ASP A 312 12.67 24.61 11.46
C ASP A 312 11.94 23.48 12.21
N ARG A 313 10.69 23.18 11.86
CA ARG A 313 9.92 22.09 12.48
C ARG A 313 10.43 20.74 12.03
N GLN A 314 10.79 20.61 10.75
CA GLN A 314 11.37 19.37 10.24
C GLN A 314 12.78 19.14 10.78
N ILE A 315 13.61 20.18 10.86
CA ILE A 315 14.92 20.13 11.52
C ILE A 315 14.74 19.63 12.96
N ALA A 316 13.83 20.24 13.72
CA ALA A 316 13.56 19.84 15.11
C ALA A 316 13.08 18.38 15.21
N PHE A 317 12.22 17.93 14.29
CA PHE A 317 11.73 16.56 14.26
C PHE A 317 12.84 15.54 13.95
N VAL A 318 13.65 15.78 12.92
CA VAL A 318 14.79 14.91 12.54
C VAL A 318 15.86 14.88 13.64
N ASP A 319 16.13 16.02 14.27
CA ASP A 319 17.04 16.12 15.43
C ASP A 319 16.52 15.30 16.61
N LYS A 320 15.22 15.40 16.90
CA LYS A 320 14.57 14.64 17.98
C LYS A 320 14.71 13.13 17.77
N LEU A 321 14.49 12.64 16.55
CA LEU A 321 14.69 11.24 16.19
C LEU A 321 16.17 10.83 16.34
N SER A 322 17.09 11.67 15.84
CA SER A 322 18.53 11.39 15.86
C SER A 322 19.11 11.33 17.27
N ARG A 323 18.55 12.09 18.23
CA ARG A 323 18.97 12.09 19.64
C ARG A 323 18.41 10.92 20.44
N GLY A 324 17.54 10.08 19.85
CA GLY A 324 16.91 8.96 20.53
C GLY A 324 15.90 9.38 21.60
N GLY A 325 15.27 10.55 21.43
CA GLY A 325 14.29 11.08 22.38
C GLY A 325 12.87 10.52 22.18
N ASP A 326 11.84 11.28 22.57
CA ASP A 326 10.46 10.85 22.38
C ASP A 326 10.14 10.56 20.90
N GLY A 327 9.47 9.44 20.62
CA GLY A 327 9.05 9.08 19.26
C GLY A 327 9.86 7.94 18.61
N VAL A 328 10.98 7.49 19.21
CA VAL A 328 11.77 6.36 18.69
C VAL A 328 11.53 5.04 19.42
N THR A 329 10.59 4.97 20.36
CA THR A 329 10.35 3.74 21.14
C THR A 329 10.00 2.58 20.21
N GLY A 330 10.75 1.48 20.35
CA GLY A 330 10.62 0.27 19.55
C GLY A 330 11.00 0.41 18.07
N ALA A 331 11.65 1.52 17.70
CA ALA A 331 12.10 1.79 16.34
C ALA A 331 13.61 1.59 16.17
N ASP A 332 13.98 0.90 15.09
CA ASP A 332 15.33 1.01 14.55
C ASP A 332 15.37 2.23 13.62
N LEU A 333 16.24 3.21 13.92
CA LEU A 333 16.45 4.39 13.08
C LEU A 333 17.59 4.10 12.10
N ILE A 334 17.27 4.11 10.81
CA ILE A 334 18.19 3.84 9.72
C ILE A 334 18.42 5.13 8.93
N LYS A 335 19.69 5.55 8.88
CA LYS A 335 20.15 6.61 7.97
C LYS A 335 20.96 5.95 6.86
N GLY A 336 20.54 6.12 5.61
CA GLY A 336 21.20 5.46 4.49
C GLY A 336 20.46 5.63 3.17
N ASN A 337 20.88 4.86 2.16
CA ASN A 337 20.18 4.78 0.89
C ASN A 337 18.96 3.83 0.97
N LEU A 338 18.09 3.93 -0.03
CA LEU A 338 16.83 3.19 -0.06
C LEU A 338 17.01 1.67 -0.20
N GLU A 339 17.96 1.21 -1.02
CA GLU A 339 18.14 -0.21 -1.32
C GLU A 339 18.66 -0.99 -0.10
N GLU A 340 19.55 -0.36 0.68
CA GLU A 340 19.94 -0.87 1.99
C GLU A 340 18.75 -0.92 2.95
N PHE A 341 17.92 0.13 2.97
CA PHE A 341 16.74 0.16 3.82
C PHE A 341 15.73 -0.93 3.46
N LYS A 342 15.45 -1.16 2.17
CA LYS A 342 14.62 -2.27 1.70
C LYS A 342 15.13 -3.61 2.19
N SER A 343 16.44 -3.85 2.06
CA SER A 343 17.09 -5.07 2.55
C SER A 343 16.87 -5.27 4.05
N ILE A 344 17.07 -4.21 4.85
CA ILE A 344 16.82 -4.22 6.31
C ILE A 344 15.35 -4.51 6.62
N VAL A 345 14.40 -3.95 5.88
CA VAL A 345 12.96 -4.23 6.06
C VAL A 345 12.67 -5.72 5.85
N ILE A 346 13.19 -6.30 4.77
CA ILE A 346 12.99 -7.73 4.46
C ILE A 346 13.65 -8.63 5.50
N ASP A 347 14.88 -8.31 5.92
CA ASP A 347 15.58 -9.06 6.97
C ASP A 347 14.82 -9.02 8.30
N LYS A 348 14.30 -7.85 8.68
CA LYS A 348 13.48 -7.70 9.90
C LYS A 348 12.23 -8.56 9.81
N LEU A 349 11.54 -8.53 8.68
CA LEU A 349 10.32 -9.31 8.45
C LEU A 349 10.60 -10.82 8.48
N ASN A 350 11.70 -11.28 7.89
CA ASN A 350 12.13 -12.67 7.93
C ASN A 350 12.48 -13.12 9.36
N ALA A 351 13.22 -12.29 10.11
CA ALA A 351 13.54 -12.57 11.51
C ALA A 351 12.27 -12.67 12.37
N MET A 352 11.26 -11.82 12.11
CA MET A 352 9.96 -11.90 12.78
C MET A 352 9.24 -13.20 12.46
N LYS A 353 9.19 -13.63 11.20
CA LYS A 353 8.58 -14.92 10.80
C LYS A 353 9.25 -16.10 11.49
N GLN A 354 10.58 -16.12 11.56
CA GLN A 354 11.32 -17.19 12.23
C GLN A 354 11.00 -17.25 13.73
N LYS A 355 10.90 -16.10 14.40
CA LYS A 355 10.51 -16.03 15.82
C LYS A 355 9.06 -16.48 16.05
N GLU A 356 8.15 -16.18 15.14
CA GLU A 356 6.76 -16.66 15.21
C GLU A 356 6.65 -18.17 14.98
N ALA A 357 7.42 -18.72 14.03
CA ALA A 357 7.47 -20.15 13.77
C ALA A 357 8.03 -20.93 14.96
N ALA A 358 9.10 -20.44 15.59
CA ALA A 358 9.70 -21.05 16.77
C ALA A 358 8.79 -21.04 18.02
N LYS A 359 7.77 -20.17 18.05
CA LYS A 359 6.77 -20.09 19.15
C LYS A 359 5.55 -20.98 18.94
N LYS A 360 5.34 -21.54 17.76
CA LYS A 360 4.24 -22.49 17.51
C LYS A 360 4.69 -23.90 17.91
N PRO A 361 3.98 -24.59 18.83
CA PRO A 361 4.21 -26.01 19.04
C PRO A 361 3.88 -26.76 17.75
N GLU A 362 4.76 -27.66 17.31
CA GLU A 362 4.47 -28.57 16.20
C GLU A 362 3.18 -29.35 16.49
N PRO A 363 2.31 -29.58 15.49
CA PRO A 363 1.17 -30.46 15.69
C PRO A 363 1.70 -31.86 15.97
N VAL A 364 1.46 -32.33 17.20
CA VAL A 364 1.71 -33.72 17.60
C VAL A 364 0.98 -34.60 16.57
N ALA A 365 1.74 -35.29 15.73
CA ALA A 365 1.19 -36.33 14.88
C ALA A 365 0.49 -37.33 15.79
N GLU A 366 -0.79 -37.56 15.55
CA GLU A 366 -1.55 -38.65 16.19
C GLU A 366 -0.84 -39.96 15.81
N ALA A 367 -0.03 -40.47 16.74
CA ALA A 367 0.43 -41.85 16.71
C ALA A 367 -0.63 -42.70 17.40
N ASP A 368 -1.27 -43.56 16.62
CA ASP A 368 -2.05 -44.68 17.09
C ASP A 368 -1.29 -45.49 18.15
N SER A 369 -2.07 -45.97 19.12
CA SER A 369 -1.73 -46.87 20.23
C SER A 369 -0.61 -47.89 19.97
N ASP A 370 0.33 -48.03 20.91
CA ASP A 370 0.41 -49.16 21.88
C ASP A 370 1.79 -49.16 22.59
N GLY A 371 1.81 -49.55 23.88
CA GLY A 371 3.04 -49.89 24.62
C GLY A 371 3.79 -48.72 25.28
N GLY A 372 3.74 -48.65 26.62
CA GLY A 372 4.40 -47.62 27.40
C GLY A 372 5.92 -47.76 27.50
N GLU A 373 6.61 -46.64 27.37
CA GLU A 373 7.87 -46.30 28.03
C GLU A 373 7.85 -44.77 28.25
N SER A 374 8.14 -44.33 29.48
CA SER A 374 8.13 -42.91 29.85
C SER A 374 9.08 -42.14 28.94
N ALA A 375 8.53 -41.24 28.11
CA ALA A 375 9.33 -40.30 27.33
C ALA A 375 10.15 -39.42 28.30
N SER A 376 11.45 -39.68 28.37
CA SER A 376 12.42 -38.80 29.04
C SER A 376 12.34 -37.42 28.38
N LYS A 377 12.03 -36.39 29.17
CA LYS A 377 11.98 -35.02 28.67
C LYS A 377 13.41 -34.54 28.43
N VAL A 378 13.69 -34.05 27.22
CA VAL A 378 15.01 -33.53 26.85
C VAL A 378 15.12 -32.05 27.24
N ILE A 379 16.21 -31.63 27.89
CA ILE A 379 16.45 -30.26 28.40
C ILE A 379 17.78 -29.73 27.87
N TYR A 380 17.73 -28.82 26.89
CA TYR A 380 18.95 -28.18 26.38
C TYR A 380 19.51 -27.14 27.36
N LEU A 381 20.73 -27.38 27.87
CA LEU A 381 21.52 -26.38 28.61
C LEU A 381 22.40 -25.56 27.66
N ILE A 382 22.10 -24.26 27.56
CA ILE A 382 22.85 -23.32 26.72
C ILE A 382 23.67 -22.40 27.64
N CYS A 383 24.99 -22.42 27.48
CA CYS A 383 25.92 -21.51 28.15
C CYS A 383 27.03 -21.04 27.22
N ASP A 384 27.71 -19.95 27.60
CA ASP A 384 28.92 -19.50 26.93
C ASP A 384 30.09 -20.44 27.23
N MET A 385 31.04 -20.57 26.30
CA MET A 385 32.21 -21.47 26.44
C MET A 385 33.02 -21.28 27.73
N GLN A 386 32.95 -20.09 28.35
CA GLN A 386 33.68 -19.76 29.58
C GLN A 386 33.01 -20.36 30.83
N ASP A 387 31.74 -20.74 30.74
CA ASP A 387 30.92 -21.21 31.88
C ASP A 387 30.68 -22.73 31.87
N LEU A 388 31.31 -23.46 30.95
CA LEU A 388 31.17 -24.92 30.80
C LEU A 388 31.49 -25.70 32.07
N GLU A 389 32.53 -25.33 32.81
CA GLU A 389 32.86 -26.00 34.09
C GLU A 389 31.86 -25.64 35.21
N ALA A 390 31.27 -24.44 35.16
CA ALA A 390 30.34 -23.97 36.18
C ALA A 390 28.93 -24.56 36.03
N ILE A 391 28.56 -25.01 34.81
CA ILE A 391 27.24 -25.55 34.52
C ILE A 391 27.12 -27.07 34.76
N GLN A 392 28.25 -27.77 34.87
CA GLN A 392 28.30 -29.21 35.08
C GLN A 392 27.46 -29.72 36.28
N PRO A 393 27.43 -29.06 37.46
CA PRO A 393 26.58 -29.51 38.57
C PRO A 393 25.07 -29.44 38.26
N LEU A 394 24.65 -28.58 37.34
CA LEU A 394 23.25 -28.44 36.92
C LEU A 394 22.89 -29.51 35.88
N GLU A 395 23.80 -29.83 34.98
CA GLU A 395 23.69 -30.96 34.04
C GLU A 395 23.53 -32.28 34.82
N ASP A 396 24.42 -32.55 35.78
CA ASP A 396 24.38 -33.74 36.63
C ASP A 396 23.05 -33.83 37.40
N TYR A 397 22.58 -32.73 37.98
CA TYR A 397 21.31 -32.69 38.71
C TYR A 397 20.12 -33.03 37.81
N LEU A 398 20.08 -32.51 36.58
CA LEU A 398 18.99 -32.77 35.65
C LEU A 398 19.02 -34.22 35.16
N PHE A 399 20.21 -34.76 34.89
CA PHE A 399 20.39 -36.17 34.54
C PHE A 399 19.93 -37.11 35.67
N ASP A 400 20.32 -36.83 36.92
CA ASP A 400 19.92 -37.61 38.10
C ASP A 400 18.40 -37.59 38.35
N ASN A 401 17.69 -36.58 37.84
CA ASN A 401 16.25 -36.46 37.92
C ASN A 401 15.50 -37.08 36.72
N GLY A 402 16.21 -37.83 35.86
CA GLY A 402 15.62 -38.57 34.75
C GLY A 402 15.33 -37.73 33.50
N TYR A 403 15.98 -36.57 33.38
CA TYR A 403 15.98 -35.78 32.17
C TYR A 403 17.19 -36.12 31.30
N GLU A 404 17.00 -36.13 29.99
CA GLU A 404 18.11 -36.19 29.03
C GLU A 404 18.53 -34.74 28.77
N VAL A 405 19.81 -34.40 28.98
CA VAL A 405 20.28 -33.00 29.04
C VAL A 405 21.19 -32.69 27.85
#